data_AF-A0A0J1BRG3-F1
#
_entry.id   AF-A0A0J1BRG3-F1
#
_cell.length_a   1.000
_cell.length_b   1.000
_cell.length_c   1.000
_cell.angle_alpha   90.00
_cell.angle_beta   90.00
_cell.angle_gamma   90.00
#
_symmetry.space_group_name_H-M   'P 1'
#
loop_
_entity.id
_entity.type
_entity.pdbx_description
1 polymer ?
#
loop_
_entity_poly.entity_id
_entity_poly.type
_entity_poly.pdbx_seq_one_letter_code
_entity_poly.pdbx_strand_id
1 'polypeptide(L)'
;MDPWGAFANPRAYTAAPMAAGVGVFHAASWVFSHSAELTWASLAIVVPQASQLPVIEQLGRLKSRGVRMGTIAQAERARRFDRVLIAYTPDAATLERAEALVAARVVVAVGGDSHPLRAWVREHHPVHLGGADLLGVSPLHRLGTGPVAAA
;
A
#
# COMPACT_ATOMS: atom_id res chain seq x y z
N MET A 1 23.39 12.05 1.43
CA MET A 1 22.76 11.37 0.28
C MET A 1 21.42 10.89 0.76
N ASP A 2 20.34 11.50 0.29
CA ASP A 2 18.98 11.06 0.60
C ASP A 2 18.73 9.79 -0.21
N PRO A 3 18.72 8.58 0.39
CA PRO A 3 18.58 7.33 -0.37
C PRO A 3 17.21 7.24 -1.07
N TRP A 4 16.30 8.18 -0.77
CA TRP A 4 14.89 8.11 -1.10
C TRP A 4 14.42 9.33 -1.94
N GLY A 5 15.30 10.29 -2.22
CA GLY A 5 15.04 11.43 -3.10
C GLY A 5 14.84 11.05 -4.59
N ALA A 6 14.99 9.76 -4.94
CA ALA A 6 14.77 9.25 -6.28
C ALA A 6 13.29 8.94 -6.60
N PHE A 7 12.40 8.95 -5.60
CA PHE A 7 11.00 8.59 -5.82
C PHE A 7 10.17 9.81 -6.23
N ALA A 8 9.99 10.00 -7.54
CA ALA A 8 9.04 10.98 -8.06
C ALA A 8 7.58 10.68 -7.67
N ASN A 9 7.26 9.41 -7.36
CA ASN A 9 5.94 8.94 -6.95
C ASN A 9 6.08 7.69 -6.03
N PRO A 10 6.29 7.86 -4.71
CA PRO A 10 6.52 6.75 -3.78
C PRO A 10 5.37 5.74 -3.75
N ARG A 11 5.72 4.45 -3.78
CA ARG A 11 4.76 3.35 -3.66
C ARG A 11 5.21 2.39 -2.58
N ALA A 12 4.26 1.91 -1.80
CA ALA A 12 4.55 0.99 -0.73
C ALA A 12 3.43 -0.05 -0.54
N TYR A 13 3.73 -1.15 0.13
CA TYR A 13 2.72 -2.15 0.45
C TYR A 13 2.96 -2.89 1.75
N THR A 14 1.88 -3.47 2.27
CA THR A 14 1.92 -4.50 3.30
C THR A 14 0.81 -5.50 3.04
N ALA A 15 1.12 -6.78 3.19
CA ALA A 15 0.19 -7.89 3.01
C ALA A 15 0.30 -8.85 4.21
N ALA A 16 -0.67 -9.76 4.36
CA ALA A 16 -0.67 -10.89 5.31
C ALA A 16 0.75 -11.34 5.75
N PRO A 17 0.99 -11.70 7.03
CA PRO A 17 0.01 -12.19 8.00
C PRO A 17 -0.62 -11.10 8.87
N MET A 18 -0.31 -9.83 8.62
CA MET A 18 -0.80 -8.73 9.44
C MET A 18 -2.26 -8.36 9.10
N ALA A 19 -3.06 -8.08 10.13
CA ALA A 19 -4.40 -7.54 9.94
C ALA A 19 -4.33 -6.18 9.23
N ALA A 20 -5.17 -5.96 8.23
CA ALA A 20 -5.13 -4.75 7.40
C ALA A 20 -5.22 -3.45 8.23
N GLY A 21 -5.97 -3.43 9.34
CA GLY A 21 -6.01 -2.29 10.25
C GLY A 21 -4.64 -1.91 10.83
N VAL A 22 -3.80 -2.89 11.18
CA VAL A 22 -2.42 -2.65 11.64
C VAL A 22 -1.57 -2.15 10.47
N GLY A 23 -1.76 -2.70 9.27
CA GLY A 23 -1.10 -2.24 8.05
C GLY A 23 -1.37 -0.78 7.71
N VAL A 24 -2.56 -0.25 8.01
CA VAL A 24 -2.85 1.18 7.84
C VAL A 24 -1.99 2.06 8.76
N PHE A 25 -1.75 1.65 10.01
CA PHE A 25 -0.88 2.41 10.90
C PHE A 25 0.57 2.40 10.44
N HIS A 26 1.06 1.26 9.93
CA HIS A 26 2.38 1.17 9.30
C HIS A 26 2.48 2.09 8.07
N ALA A 27 1.48 2.06 7.21
CA ALA A 27 1.39 2.93 6.04
C ALA A 27 1.42 4.41 6.44
N ALA A 28 0.60 4.82 7.41
CA ALA A 28 0.57 6.20 7.88
C ALA A 28 1.91 6.62 8.51
N SER A 29 2.52 5.76 9.34
CA SER A 29 3.83 6.04 9.94
C SER A 29 4.92 6.20 8.88
N TRP A 30 4.92 5.34 7.87
CA TRP A 30 5.86 5.45 6.74
C TRP A 30 5.64 6.76 5.98
N VAL A 31 4.39 7.12 5.66
CA VAL A 31 4.09 8.38 4.96
C VAL A 31 4.64 9.59 5.73
N PHE A 32 4.37 9.68 7.04
CA PHE A 32 4.82 10.83 7.84
C PHE A 32 6.34 10.87 8.03
N SER A 33 7.02 9.72 8.02
CA SER A 33 8.49 9.72 8.09
C SER A 33 9.15 10.22 6.80
N HIS A 34 8.43 10.22 5.67
CA HIS A 34 8.96 10.62 4.36
C HIS A 34 8.57 12.05 3.97
N SER A 35 7.69 12.72 4.71
CA SER A 35 7.31 14.10 4.43
C SER A 35 6.78 14.81 5.68
N ALA A 36 7.63 15.65 6.27
CA ALA A 36 7.29 16.44 7.46
C ALA A 36 6.18 17.49 7.21
N GLU A 37 5.94 17.86 5.94
CA GLU A 37 4.89 18.80 5.56
C GLU A 37 3.49 18.17 5.50
N LEU A 38 3.39 16.83 5.54
CA LEU A 38 2.11 16.15 5.48
C LEU A 38 1.38 16.24 6.82
N THR A 39 0.07 16.42 6.73
CA THR A 39 -0.82 16.36 7.88
C THR A 39 -1.75 15.17 7.74
N TRP A 40 -2.45 14.82 8.80
CA TRP A 40 -3.51 13.79 8.75
C TRP A 40 -4.60 14.10 7.72
N ALA A 41 -4.88 15.38 7.46
CA ALA A 41 -5.82 15.81 6.41
C ALA A 41 -5.28 15.60 4.99
N SER A 42 -3.98 15.29 4.83
CA SER A 42 -3.35 14.99 3.55
C SER A 42 -3.45 13.50 3.16
N LEU A 43 -4.07 12.68 4.00
CA LEU A 43 -4.26 11.24 3.81
C LEU A 43 -5.72 10.90 3.46
N ALA A 44 -5.87 10.09 2.42
CA ALA A 44 -7.11 9.40 2.09
C ALA A 44 -6.94 7.89 2.28
N ILE A 45 -7.97 7.24 2.83
CA ILE A 45 -8.10 5.77 2.82
C ILE A 45 -9.24 5.41 1.88
N VAL A 46 -8.96 4.55 0.90
CA VAL A 46 -9.95 4.10 -0.08
C VAL A 46 -10.20 2.60 -0.04
N VAL A 47 -11.44 2.22 -0.33
CA VAL A 47 -11.86 0.83 -0.49
C VAL A 47 -12.43 0.54 -1.87
N PRO A 48 -12.42 -0.74 -2.29
CA PRO A 48 -13.14 -1.20 -3.46
C PRO A 48 -14.65 -0.89 -3.40
N GLN A 49 -15.30 -1.19 -2.26
CA GLN A 49 -16.76 -1.14 -2.14
C GLN A 49 -17.22 -0.38 -0.90
N ALA A 50 -18.34 0.34 -1.03
CA ALA A 50 -18.90 1.14 0.06
C ALA A 50 -19.32 0.30 1.29
N SER A 51 -19.64 -0.98 1.08
CA SER A 51 -19.94 -1.96 2.15
C SER A 51 -18.78 -2.17 3.13
N GLN A 52 -17.53 -1.87 2.72
CA GLN A 52 -16.35 -2.00 3.57
C GLN A 52 -16.06 -0.74 4.40
N LEU A 53 -16.74 0.38 4.14
CA LEU A 53 -16.53 1.62 4.89
C LEU A 53 -16.80 1.46 6.39
N PRO A 54 -17.90 0.84 6.85
CA PRO A 54 -18.12 0.63 8.28
C PRO A 54 -16.98 -0.14 8.96
N VAL A 55 -16.34 -1.08 8.25
CA VAL A 55 -15.19 -1.85 8.76
C VAL A 55 -13.97 -0.94 8.94
N ILE A 56 -13.72 -0.02 8.01
CA ILE A 56 -12.63 0.95 8.12
C ILE A 56 -12.92 2.05 9.13
N GLU A 57 -14.16 2.50 9.24
CA GLU A 57 -14.54 3.50 10.24
C GLU A 57 -14.27 3.02 11.67
N GLN A 58 -14.12 1.70 11.90
CA GLN A 58 -13.60 1.16 13.16
C GLN A 58 -12.18 1.67 13.50
N LEU A 59 -11.43 2.19 12.51
CA LEU A 59 -10.21 2.97 12.69
C LEU A 59 -10.51 4.43 13.11
N GLY A 60 -11.57 4.67 13.88
CA GLY A 60 -12.13 6.00 14.17
C GLY A 60 -11.13 7.06 14.69
N ARG A 61 -10.01 6.63 15.27
CA ARG A 61 -8.89 7.53 15.63
C ARG A 61 -8.24 8.24 14.45
N LEU A 62 -8.24 7.63 13.27
CA LEU A 62 -7.73 8.24 12.04
C LEU A 62 -8.73 9.26 11.50
N LYS A 63 -10.02 8.90 11.50
CA LYS A 63 -11.11 9.80 11.11
C LYS A 63 -11.15 11.05 12.00
N SER A 64 -10.99 10.91 13.33
CA SER A 64 -10.95 12.05 14.25
C SER A 64 -9.74 12.96 14.05
N ARG A 65 -8.67 12.48 13.40
CA ARG A 65 -7.50 13.27 13.00
C ARG A 65 -7.67 13.96 11.64
N GLY A 66 -8.80 13.76 10.96
CA GLY A 66 -9.10 14.39 9.67
C GLY A 66 -8.75 13.53 8.45
N VAL A 67 -8.40 12.25 8.64
CA VAL A 67 -8.20 11.32 7.52
C VAL A 67 -9.53 11.09 6.81
N ARG A 68 -9.52 11.23 5.47
CA ARG A 68 -10.72 11.05 4.64
C ARG A 68 -10.85 9.57 4.27
N MET A 69 -12.08 9.05 4.30
CA MET A 69 -12.37 7.65 4.03
C MET A 69 -13.50 7.56 3.00
N GLY A 70 -13.38 6.66 2.02
CA GLY A 70 -14.37 6.54 0.95
C GLY A 70 -14.07 5.40 -0.03
N THR A 71 -14.89 5.26 -1.07
CA THR A 71 -14.53 4.41 -2.20
C THR A 71 -13.60 5.17 -3.16
N ILE A 72 -12.82 4.45 -3.96
CA ILE A 72 -11.99 5.07 -5.02
C ILE A 72 -12.85 5.91 -5.99
N ALA A 73 -14.10 5.49 -6.25
CA ALA A 73 -15.04 6.23 -7.09
C ALA A 73 -15.59 7.51 -6.44
N GLN A 74 -15.79 7.51 -5.13
CA GLN A 74 -16.16 8.74 -4.41
C GLN A 74 -15.00 9.72 -4.44
N ALA A 75 -13.79 9.21 -4.26
CA ALA A 75 -12.61 10.04 -4.23
C ALA A 75 -12.31 10.64 -5.63
N GLU A 76 -12.51 9.89 -6.71
CA GLU A 76 -12.48 10.38 -8.11
C GLU A 76 -13.44 11.52 -8.37
N ARG A 77 -14.70 11.35 -7.96
CA ARG A 77 -15.73 12.37 -8.14
C ARG A 77 -15.44 13.63 -7.35
N ALA A 78 -14.82 13.51 -6.18
CA ALA A 78 -14.50 14.66 -5.36
C ALA A 78 -13.47 15.61 -6.00
N ARG A 79 -12.73 15.16 -7.04
CA ARG A 79 -11.66 15.92 -7.74
C ARG A 79 -10.65 16.61 -6.80
N ARG A 80 -10.58 16.14 -5.55
CA ARG A 80 -9.76 16.63 -4.46
C ARG A 80 -9.22 15.41 -3.74
N PHE A 81 -8.30 14.72 -4.39
CA PHE A 81 -7.53 13.69 -3.72
C PHE A 81 -6.47 14.34 -2.86
N ASP A 82 -6.39 13.84 -1.65
CA ASP A 82 -5.31 14.16 -0.76
C ASP A 82 -4.02 13.57 -1.35
N ARG A 83 -2.87 14.22 -1.11
CA ARG A 83 -1.60 13.87 -1.77
C ARG A 83 -1.17 12.42 -1.53
N VAL A 84 -1.73 11.76 -0.52
CA VAL A 84 -1.42 10.38 -0.15
C VAL A 84 -2.68 9.53 -0.13
N LEU A 85 -2.62 8.40 -0.83
CA LEU A 85 -3.70 7.45 -0.95
C LEU A 85 -3.29 6.10 -0.36
N ILE A 86 -4.01 5.66 0.67
CA ILE A 86 -3.90 4.31 1.24
C ILE A 86 -5.07 3.47 0.73
N ALA A 87 -4.79 2.49 -0.12
CA ALA A 87 -5.78 1.54 -0.62
C ALA A 87 -5.91 0.37 0.37
N TYR A 88 -7.06 0.27 1.04
CA TYR A 88 -7.34 -0.73 2.07
C TYR A 88 -8.07 -1.93 1.48
N THR A 89 -7.48 -3.12 1.66
CA THR A 89 -7.91 -4.39 1.07
C THR A 89 -8.28 -4.24 -0.40
N PRO A 90 -7.40 -3.68 -1.25
CA PRO A 90 -7.78 -3.31 -2.60
C PRO A 90 -7.86 -4.54 -3.49
N ASP A 91 -8.79 -4.50 -4.45
CA ASP A 91 -8.78 -5.39 -5.60
C ASP A 91 -7.96 -4.77 -6.74
N ALA A 92 -7.79 -5.53 -7.82
CA ALA A 92 -7.03 -5.10 -8.99
C ALA A 92 -7.59 -3.78 -9.59
N ALA A 93 -8.91 -3.67 -9.70
CA ALA A 93 -9.56 -2.48 -10.24
C ALA A 93 -9.33 -1.23 -9.37
N THR A 94 -9.30 -1.39 -8.05
CA THR A 94 -8.99 -0.29 -7.12
C THR A 94 -7.56 0.17 -7.27
N LEU A 95 -6.60 -0.75 -7.44
CA LEU A 95 -5.18 -0.42 -7.64
C LEU A 95 -4.93 0.26 -8.99
N GLU A 96 -5.50 -0.27 -10.08
CA GLU A 96 -5.43 0.34 -11.40
C GLU A 96 -5.92 1.79 -11.36
N ARG A 97 -7.08 2.01 -10.74
CA ARG A 97 -7.65 3.34 -10.58
C ARG A 97 -6.82 4.23 -9.67
N ALA A 98 -6.27 3.69 -8.59
CA ALA A 98 -5.38 4.43 -7.69
C ALA A 98 -4.13 4.95 -8.42
N GLU A 99 -3.51 4.13 -9.28
CA GLU A 99 -2.36 4.51 -10.09
C GLU A 99 -2.71 5.54 -11.18
N ALA A 100 -3.94 5.51 -11.71
CA ALA A 100 -4.42 6.48 -12.70
C ALA A 100 -4.66 7.89 -12.10
N LEU A 101 -4.61 8.05 -10.78
CA LEU A 101 -4.86 9.34 -10.12
C LEU A 101 -3.63 10.23 -10.13
N VAL A 102 -3.55 11.14 -11.09
CA VAL A 102 -2.49 12.15 -11.21
C VAL A 102 -2.29 12.98 -9.93
N ALA A 103 -3.34 13.19 -9.14
CA ALA A 103 -3.28 13.94 -7.90
C ALA A 103 -2.68 13.15 -6.72
N ALA A 104 -2.69 11.81 -6.77
CA ALA A 104 -2.07 10.97 -5.75
C ALA A 104 -0.55 10.97 -5.97
N ARG A 105 0.19 11.53 -5.01
CA ARG A 105 1.67 11.56 -5.04
C ARG A 105 2.29 10.36 -4.35
N VAL A 106 1.49 9.60 -3.62
CA VAL A 106 1.90 8.40 -2.89
C VAL A 106 0.75 7.42 -2.91
N VAL A 107 1.00 6.18 -3.30
CA VAL A 107 0.02 5.08 -3.25
C VAL A 107 0.56 3.98 -2.34
N VAL A 108 -0.21 3.63 -1.31
CA VAL A 108 0.12 2.55 -0.38
C VAL A 108 -0.96 1.49 -0.41
N ALA A 109 -0.61 0.26 -0.76
CA ALA A 109 -1.55 -0.86 -0.78
C ALA A 109 -1.46 -1.68 0.52
N VAL A 110 -2.59 -1.83 1.21
CA VAL A 110 -2.68 -2.60 2.47
C VAL A 110 -3.64 -3.76 2.25
N GLY A 111 -3.14 -5.00 2.26
CA GLY A 111 -3.94 -6.20 2.00
C GLY A 111 -3.99 -7.15 3.20
N GLY A 112 -5.18 -7.67 3.51
CA GLY A 112 -5.31 -8.86 4.38
C GLY A 112 -5.06 -10.17 3.62
N ASP A 113 -5.15 -10.13 2.28
CA ASP A 113 -4.76 -11.19 1.35
C ASP A 113 -3.70 -10.61 0.41
N SER A 114 -2.66 -11.40 0.17
CA SER A 114 -1.57 -11.04 -0.73
C SER A 114 -1.93 -11.20 -2.21
N HIS A 115 -2.90 -12.05 -2.55
CA HIS A 115 -3.21 -12.40 -3.94
C HIS A 115 -3.54 -11.17 -4.81
N PRO A 116 -4.43 -10.25 -4.39
CA PRO A 116 -4.78 -9.07 -5.19
C PRO A 116 -3.61 -8.10 -5.41
N LEU A 117 -2.62 -8.12 -4.52
CA LEU A 117 -1.47 -7.20 -4.58
C LEU A 117 -0.35 -7.70 -5.50
N ARG A 118 -0.28 -9.00 -5.80
CA ARG A 118 0.89 -9.60 -6.49
C ARG A 118 1.19 -8.98 -7.85
N ALA A 119 0.16 -8.72 -8.66
CA ALA A 119 0.34 -8.14 -9.98
C ALA A 119 0.89 -6.71 -9.87
N TRP A 120 0.23 -5.88 -9.07
CA TRP A 120 0.63 -4.49 -8.80
C TRP A 120 2.05 -4.41 -8.22
N VAL A 121 2.41 -5.27 -7.28
CA VAL A 121 3.75 -5.30 -6.68
C VAL A 121 4.83 -5.66 -7.72
N ARG A 122 4.55 -6.58 -8.64
CA ARG A 122 5.50 -6.93 -9.72
C ARG A 122 5.67 -5.82 -10.74
N GLU A 123 4.60 -5.08 -11.03
CA GLU A 123 4.61 -4.03 -12.04
C GLU A 123 5.27 -2.75 -11.53
N HIS A 124 4.96 -2.36 -10.30
CA HIS A 124 5.35 -1.05 -9.77
C HIS A 124 6.52 -1.08 -8.79
N HIS A 125 7.01 -2.28 -8.44
CA HIS A 125 8.13 -2.49 -7.51
C HIS A 125 8.07 -1.61 -6.23
N PRO A 126 6.96 -1.62 -5.49
CA PRO A 126 6.77 -0.81 -4.29
C PRO A 126 7.65 -1.26 -3.12
N VAL A 127 7.87 -0.34 -2.18
CA VAL A 127 8.57 -0.62 -0.92
C VAL A 127 7.72 -1.50 0.00
N HIS A 128 8.28 -2.59 0.51
CA HIS A 128 7.61 -3.43 1.50
C HIS A 128 7.69 -2.81 2.90
N LEU A 129 6.55 -2.60 3.57
CA LEU A 129 6.43 -1.98 4.90
C LEU A 129 6.37 -3.00 6.05
N GLY A 130 6.57 -4.28 5.74
CA GLY A 130 6.42 -5.41 6.67
C GLY A 130 5.21 -6.29 6.32
N GLY A 131 5.22 -7.52 6.84
CA GLY A 131 4.30 -8.58 6.41
C GLY A 131 4.99 -9.58 5.49
N ALA A 132 4.25 -10.15 4.53
CA ALA A 132 4.84 -11.01 3.50
C ALA A 132 5.47 -10.20 2.36
N ASP A 133 6.78 -10.36 2.19
CA ASP A 133 7.48 -9.85 1.02
C ASP A 133 7.09 -10.67 -0.22
N LEU A 134 6.39 -10.02 -1.16
CA LEU A 134 5.87 -10.64 -2.38
C LEU A 134 6.89 -10.69 -3.52
N LEU A 135 8.01 -9.96 -3.40
CA LEU A 135 9.12 -9.96 -4.35
C LEU A 135 10.32 -10.77 -3.82
N GLY A 136 10.48 -10.83 -2.49
CA GLY A 136 11.56 -11.53 -1.80
C GLY A 136 11.43 -13.06 -1.76
N VAL A 137 10.36 -13.64 -2.32
CA VAL A 137 10.32 -15.08 -2.58
C VAL A 137 11.24 -15.37 -3.76
N SER A 138 12.54 -15.49 -3.51
CA SER A 138 13.43 -16.13 -4.48
C SER A 138 12.83 -17.48 -4.85
N PRO A 139 12.70 -17.84 -6.14
CA PRO A 139 12.49 -19.23 -6.48
C PRO A 139 13.64 -19.98 -5.80
N LEU A 140 13.31 -20.93 -4.92
CA LEU A 140 14.32 -21.80 -4.32
C LEU A 140 15.28 -22.18 -5.43
N HIS A 141 16.54 -21.73 -5.34
CA HIS A 141 17.60 -22.31 -6.14
C HIS A 141 17.42 -23.81 -5.96
N ARG A 142 17.10 -24.52 -7.04
CA ARG A 142 17.24 -25.98 -7.06
C ARG A 142 18.63 -26.20 -6.49
N LEU A 143 18.70 -26.87 -5.33
CA LEU A 143 19.96 -27.40 -4.83
C LEU A 143 20.53 -28.19 -5.99
N GLY A 144 21.52 -27.61 -6.66
CA GLY A 144 22.32 -28.31 -7.64
C GLY A 144 22.95 -29.45 -6.87
N THR A 145 22.43 -30.65 -7.06
CA THR A 145 23.16 -31.89 -6.81
C THR A 145 24.35 -31.89 -7.76
N GLY A 146 25.40 -31.16 -7.39
CA GLY A 146 26.73 -31.35 -7.95
C GLY A 146 27.27 -32.69 -7.44
N PRO A 147 27.90 -33.51 -8.30
CA PRO A 147 28.43 -34.80 -7.86
C PRO A 147 29.58 -34.56 -6.87
N VAL A 148 29.53 -35.26 -5.74
CA VAL A 148 30.68 -35.40 -4.85
C VAL A 148 31.73 -36.23 -5.61
N ALA A 149 32.74 -35.56 -6.13
CA ALA A 149 33.98 -36.22 -6.53
C ALA A 149 34.79 -36.49 -5.26
N ALA A 150 34.81 -37.75 -4.83
CA ALA A 150 35.75 -38.23 -3.83
C ALA A 150 37.12 -38.41 -4.50
N ALA A 151 38.15 -37.80 -3.91
CA ALA A 151 39.55 -38.15 -4.10
C ALA A 151 40.03 -38.89 -2.84
#